data_AF-A0A926ZRQ9-F1
#
_entry.id   AF-A0A926ZRQ9-F1
#
_cell.length_a   1.000
_cell.length_b   1.000
_cell.length_c   1.000
_cell.angle_alpha   90.00
_cell.angle_beta   90.00
_cell.angle_gamma   90.00
#
_symmetry.space_group_name_H-M   'P 1'
#
loop_
_entity.id
_entity.type
_entity.pdbx_description
1 polymer ?
#
loop_
_entity_poly.entity_id
_entity_poly.type
_entity_poly.pdbx_seq_one_letter_code
_entity_poly.pdbx_strand_id
1 'polypeptide(L)' 'MEIKLTRSEIRTILQGCQYTLRLVGSSQDYRKIQSSQYFSTTNDVVLNDAVNVLFELVEAIDGVEQMSHKGE' A
#
# COMPACT_ATOMS: atom_id res chain seq x y z
N MET A 1 -15.02 -0.62 19.67
CA MET A 1 -15.44 -1.75 18.81
C MET A 1 -14.21 -2.20 18.05
N GLU A 2 -13.79 -3.44 18.23
CA GLU A 2 -12.66 -4.02 17.48
C GLU A 2 -13.21 -4.72 16.24
N ILE A 3 -12.69 -4.39 15.07
CA ILE A 3 -13.08 -5.03 13.81
C ILE A 3 -12.20 -6.26 13.62
N LYS A 4 -12.81 -7.42 13.42
CA LYS A 4 -12.09 -8.65 13.07
C LYS A 4 -12.06 -8.80 11.56
N LEU A 5 -10.87 -8.88 10.99
CA LEU A 5 -10.63 -9.19 9.59
C LEU A 5 -9.84 -10.49 9.49
N THR A 6 -10.20 -11.34 8.54
CA THR A 6 -9.37 -12.47 8.11
C THR A 6 -8.12 -11.98 7.42
N ARG A 7 -7.08 -12.82 7.34
CA ARG A 7 -5.84 -12.49 6.60
C ARG A 7 -6.11 -12.16 5.14
N SER A 8 -7.03 -12.91 4.51
CA SER A 8 -7.47 -12.66 3.13
C SER A 8 -8.12 -11.29 2.95
N GLU A 9 -8.98 -10.88 3.89
CA GLU A 9 -9.61 -9.55 3.86
C GLU A 9 -8.57 -8.44 4.05
N ILE A 10 -7.62 -8.61 4.98
CA ILE A 10 -6.52 -7.65 5.19
C ILE A 10 -5.71 -7.50 3.89
N ARG A 11 -5.29 -8.61 3.28
CA ARG A 11 -4.54 -8.61 2.02
C ARG A 11 -5.32 -7.92 0.90
N THR A 12 -6.59 -8.27 0.74
CA THR A 12 -7.46 -7.72 -0.31
C THR A 12 -7.59 -6.21 -0.17
N ILE A 13 -7.73 -5.70 1.05
CA ILE A 13 -7.80 -4.26 1.32
C ILE A 13 -6.49 -3.57 0.93
N LEU A 14 -5.35 -4.10 1.41
CA LEU A 14 -4.03 -3.49 1.12
C LEU A 14 -3.71 -3.50 -0.38
N GLN A 15 -4.00 -4.61 -1.08
CA GLN A 15 -3.85 -4.71 -2.53
C GLN A 15 -4.79 -3.75 -3.28
N GLY A 16 -6.03 -3.58 -2.80
CA GLY A 16 -6.99 -2.61 -3.33
C GLY A 16 -6.49 -1.17 -3.18
N CYS A 17 -5.94 -0.80 -2.02
CA CYS A 17 -5.26 0.48 -1.81
C CYS A 17 -4.09 0.66 -2.78
N GLN A 18 -3.26 -0.36 -2.94
CA GLN A 18 -2.11 -0.30 -3.86
C GLN A 18 -2.57 -0.05 -5.31
N TYR A 19 -3.57 -0.78 -5.77
CA TYR A 19 -4.12 -0.64 -7.12
C TYR A 19 -4.71 0.76 -7.35
N THR A 20 -5.51 1.25 -6.41
CA THR A 20 -6.12 2.58 -6.52
C THR A 20 -5.08 3.71 -6.48
N LEU A 21 -4.02 3.60 -5.67
CA LEU A 21 -2.90 4.55 -5.71
C LEU A 21 -2.13 4.50 -7.03
N ARG A 22 -1.93 3.31 -7.62
CA ARG A 22 -1.32 3.19 -8.96
C ARG A 22 -2.18 3.88 -10.04
N LEU A 23 -3.51 3.79 -9.95
CA LEU A 23 -4.40 4.54 -10.83
C LEU A 23 -4.22 6.06 -10.67
N VAL A 24 -4.13 6.55 -9.43
CA VAL A 24 -3.83 7.97 -9.15
C VAL A 24 -2.49 8.36 -9.77
N GLY A 25 -1.45 7.55 -9.63
CA GLY A 25 -0.12 7.81 -10.21
C GLY A 25 -0.09 7.79 -11.74
N SER A 26 -1.02 7.05 -12.36
CA SER A 26 -1.20 7.04 -13.81
C SER A 26 -1.83 8.34 -14.35
N SER A 27 -2.51 9.11 -13.49
CA SER A 27 -3.11 10.40 -13.86
C SER A 27 -2.04 11.46 -14.13
N GLN A 28 -2.17 12.14 -15.28
CA GLN A 28 -1.32 13.28 -15.60
C GLN A 28 -1.54 14.44 -14.61
N ASP A 29 -2.76 14.64 -14.13
CA ASP A 29 -3.09 15.73 -13.23
C ASP A 29 -2.44 15.53 -11.86
N TYR A 30 -2.45 14.30 -11.33
CA TYR A 30 -1.74 14.01 -10.10
C TYR A 30 -0.23 14.21 -10.25
N ARG A 31 0.37 13.76 -11.36
CA ARG A 31 1.80 13.98 -11.62
C ARG A 31 2.16 15.46 -11.63
N LYS A 32 1.31 16.32 -12.21
CA LYS A 32 1.49 17.78 -12.17
C LYS A 32 1.43 18.32 -10.73
N ILE A 33 0.45 17.87 -9.94
CA ILE A 33 0.30 18.25 -8.52
C ILE A 33 1.57 17.88 -7.74
N GLN A 34 2.02 16.63 -7.84
CA GLN A 34 3.19 16.15 -7.10
C GLN A 34 4.50 16.82 -7.54
N SER A 35 4.63 17.19 -8.83
CA SER A 35 5.81 17.91 -9.34
C SER A 35 5.87 19.40 -8.95
N SER A 36 4.82 19.93 -8.34
CA SER A 36 4.75 21.33 -7.91
C SER A 36 5.79 21.62 -6.84
N GLN A 37 6.45 22.78 -6.92
CA GLN A 37 7.32 23.28 -5.85
C GLN A 37 6.61 23.49 -4.50
N TYR A 38 5.27 23.55 -4.51
CA TYR A 38 4.45 23.69 -3.31
C TYR A 38 3.98 22.36 -2.74
N PHE A 39 4.26 21.24 -3.42
CA PHE A 39 3.94 19.92 -2.92
C PHE A 39 4.90 19.58 -1.77
N SER A 40 4.36 19.31 -0.59
CA SER A 40 5.11 18.87 0.57
C SER A 40 4.26 17.96 1.43
N THR A 41 4.91 17.03 2.11
CA THR A 41 4.31 16.17 3.13
C THR A 41 5.13 16.30 4.41
N THR A 42 4.54 16.03 5.57
CA THR A 42 5.22 16.20 6.86
C THR A 42 6.34 15.19 7.11
N ASN A 43 6.44 14.17 6.27
CA ASN A 43 7.38 13.05 6.37
C ASN A 43 8.06 12.72 5.04
N ASP A 44 8.07 13.65 4.08
CA ASP A 44 8.68 13.51 2.76
C ASP A 44 8.19 12.33 1.91
N VAL A 45 7.07 11.72 2.29
CA VAL A 45 6.43 10.62 1.56
C VAL A 45 5.76 11.16 0.29
N VAL A 46 6.09 10.55 -0.84
CA VAL A 46 5.37 10.74 -2.12
C VAL A 46 4.53 9.50 -2.47
N LEU A 47 3.69 9.60 -3.51
CA LEU A 47 2.77 8.51 -3.87
C LEU A 47 3.47 7.17 -4.08
N ASN A 48 4.65 7.19 -4.71
CA ASN A 48 5.38 5.97 -5.01
C ASN A 48 5.87 5.27 -3.73
N ASP A 49 6.23 6.04 -2.70
CA ASP A 49 6.61 5.47 -1.41
C ASP A 49 5.41 4.79 -0.75
N ALA A 50 4.23 5.41 -0.79
CA ALA A 50 3.00 4.81 -0.28
C ALA A 50 2.64 3.50 -1.02
N VAL A 51 2.81 3.46 -2.33
CA VAL A 51 2.61 2.23 -3.14
C VAL A 51 3.60 1.13 -2.74
N ASN A 52 4.86 1.48 -2.51
CA ASN A 52 5.91 0.54 -2.12
C ASN A 52 5.68 -0.01 -0.71
N VAL A 53 5.31 0.84 0.25
CA VAL A 53 4.99 0.41 1.62
C VAL A 53 3.83 -0.57 1.63
N LEU A 54 2.76 -0.30 0.85
CA LEU A 54 1.64 -1.25 0.75
C LEU A 54 2.06 -2.60 0.15
N PHE A 55 2.99 -2.59 -0.81
CA PHE A 55 3.56 -3.83 -1.36
C PHE A 55 4.33 -4.62 -0.29
N GLU A 56 5.22 -3.94 0.44
CA GLU A 56 6.02 -4.55 1.52
C GLU A 56 5.14 -5.16 2.61
N LEU A 57 4.05 -4.48 2.99
CA LEU A 57 3.09 -5.02 3.97
C LEU A 57 2.42 -6.30 3.46
N VAL A 58 2.05 -6.36 2.17
CA VAL A 58 1.46 -7.56 1.57
C VAL A 58 2.48 -8.71 1.54
N GLU A 59 3.72 -8.46 1.14
CA GLU A 59 4.78 -9.47 1.15
C GLU A 59 5.08 -9.99 2.56
N ALA A 60 5.08 -9.10 3.56
CA ALA A 60 5.28 -9.49 4.96
C ALA A 60 4.16 -10.41 5.46
N ILE A 61 2.90 -10.13 5.10
CA ILE A 61 1.75 -10.99 5.42
C ILE A 61 1.93 -12.37 4.77
N ASP A 62 2.32 -12.41 3.50
CA ASP A 62 2.57 -13.65 2.77
C ASP A 62 3.71 -14.47 3.40
N GLY A 63 4.78 -13.80 3.84
CA GLY A 63 5.89 -14.42 4.56
C GLY A 63 5.46 -15.08 5.88
N VAL A 64 4.61 -14.41 6.65
CA VAL A 64 4.06 -14.97 7.91
C VAL A 64 3.19 -16.20 7.62
N GLU A 65 2.38 -16.17 6.57
CA GLU A 65 1.53 -17.32 6.19
C GLU A 65 2.36 -18.53 5.76
N GLN A 66 3.36 -18.33 4.91
CA GLN A 66 4.23 -19.41 4.45
C GLN A 66 4.98 -20.08 5.60
N MET A 67 5.49 -19.28 6.54
CA MET A 67 6.18 -19.81 7.72
C MET A 67 5.24 -20.52 8.70
N SER A 68 3.99 -20.06 8.81
CA SER A 68 2.96 -20.71 9.62
C SER A 68 2.60 -22.10 9.08
N HIS A 69 2.56 -22.27 7.75
CA HIS A 69 2.24 -23.54 7.10
C HIS A 69 3.42 -24.52 6.99
N LYS A 70 4.65 -24.07 7.23
CA LYS A 70 5.86 -24.92 7.16
C LYS A 70 6.16 -25.65 8.48
N GLY A 71 5.43 -25.33 9.55
CA GLY A 71 5.55 -25.95 10.86
C GLY A 71 4.43 -26.94 11.21
N GLU A 72 3.52 -27.22 10.28
CA GLU A 72 2.52 -28.30 10.31
C GLU A 72 2.98 -29.46 9.41
#